data_AF-A0A2A2V8I3-F1
#
_entry.id   AF-A0A2A2V8I3-F1
#
_cell.length_a   1.000
_cell.length_b   1.000
_cell.length_c   1.000
_cell.angle_alpha   90.00
_cell.angle_beta   90.00
_cell.angle_gamma   90.00
#
_symmetry.space_group_name_H-M   'P 1'
#
loop_
_entity.id
_entity.type
_entity.pdbx_description
1 polymer ?
#
loop_
_entity_poly.entity_id
_entity_poly.type
_entity_poly.pdbx_seq_one_letter_code
_entity_poly.pdbx_strand_id
1 'polypeptide(L)' 'MPITRNPLEIPPEVAKKFAANMRLFHAEHSPHKRDEIAADTRHILLQHMPKGAKLRLADVLELFQLMR' A
#
# COMPACT_ATOMS: atom_id res chain seq x y z
N MET A 1 -30.01 -7.34 1.71
CA MET A 1 -29.59 -6.10 1.00
C MET A 1 -28.12 -6.23 0.65
N PRO A 2 -27.72 -6.40 -0.62
CA PRO A 2 -26.31 -6.35 -0.98
C PRO A 2 -25.91 -4.90 -1.20
N ILE A 3 -24.97 -4.43 -0.38
CA ILE A 3 -24.41 -3.08 -0.50
C ILE A 3 -23.58 -3.07 -1.80
N THR A 4 -24.09 -2.42 -2.84
CA THR A 4 -23.38 -2.11 -4.08
C THR A 4 -22.26 -1.12 -3.77
N ARG A 5 -21.10 -1.63 -3.35
CA ARG A 5 -19.88 -0.82 -3.29
C ARG A 5 -19.28 -0.86 -4.68
N ASN A 6 -19.51 0.17 -5.49
CA ASN A 6 -18.64 0.46 -6.63
C ASN A 6 -17.22 0.58 -6.09
N PRO A 7 -16.35 -0.43 -6.27
CA PRO A 7 -15.02 -0.36 -5.74
C PRO A 7 -14.25 0.57 -6.67
N LEU A 8 -13.64 1.60 -6.09
CA LEU A 8 -12.42 2.17 -6.66
C LEU A 8 -11.58 1.02 -7.25
N GLU A 9 -11.04 1.21 -8.45
CA GLU A 9 -10.41 0.23 -9.35
C GLU A 9 -9.20 -0.54 -8.77
N ILE A 10 -9.03 -0.56 -7.46
CA ILE A 10 -8.05 -1.33 -6.71
C ILE A 10 -8.67 -2.68 -6.30
N PRO A 11 -8.09 -3.82 -6.73
CA PRO A 11 -8.58 -5.13 -6.35
C PRO A 11 -8.59 -5.30 -4.83
N PRO A 12 -9.58 -5.99 -4.25
CA PRO A 12 -9.67 -6.21 -2.80
C PRO A 12 -8.46 -6.95 -2.23
N GLU A 13 -7.76 -7.73 -3.05
CA GLU A 13 -6.51 -8.40 -2.68
C GLU A 13 -5.35 -7.42 -2.45
N VAL A 14 -5.28 -6.36 -3.25
CA VAL A 14 -4.29 -5.27 -3.11
C VAL A 14 -4.56 -4.48 -1.85
N ALA A 15 -5.83 -4.15 -1.58
CA ALA A 15 -6.23 -3.47 -0.36
C ALA A 15 -5.88 -4.30 0.90
N LYS A 16 -6.07 -5.63 0.85
CA LYS A 16 -5.68 -6.53 1.95
C LYS A 16 -4.16 -6.56 2.16
N LYS A 17 -3.37 -6.68 1.08
CA LYS A 17 -1.91 -6.65 1.17
C LYS A 17 -1.40 -5.30 1.69
N PHE A 18 -1.97 -4.19 1.21
CA PHE A 18 -1.67 -2.86 1.70
C PHE A 18 -1.90 -2.74 3.22
N ALA A 19 -3.07 -3.19 3.70
CA ALA A 19 -3.39 -3.16 5.13
C ALA A 19 -2.47 -4.07 5.98
N ALA A 20 -2.06 -5.23 5.43
CA ALA A 20 -1.10 -6.11 6.08
C ALA A 20 0.29 -5.46 6.18
N ASN A 21 0.77 -4.88 5.08
CA ASN A 21 2.05 -4.17 5.02
C ASN A 21 2.05 -2.93 5.91
N MET A 22 0.94 -2.19 5.99
CA MET A 22 0.79 -1.07 6.91
C MET A 22 0.97 -1.52 8.37
N ARG A 23 0.31 -2.61 8.78
CA ARG A 23 0.47 -3.17 10.13
C ARG A 23 1.91 -3.60 10.41
N LEU A 24 2.56 -4.25 9.45
CA LEU A 24 3.97 -4.63 9.56
C LEU A 24 4.87 -3.40 9.67
N PHE A 25 4.61 -2.34 8.89
CA PHE A 25 5.37 -1.09 8.91
C PHE A 25 5.30 -0.40 10.28
N HIS A 26 4.11 -0.37 10.90
CA HIS A 26 3.94 0.20 12.23
C HIS A 26 4.53 -0.67 13.35
N ALA A 27 4.46 -1.99 13.21
CA ALA A 27 5.03 -2.93 14.17
C ALA A 27 6.57 -2.95 14.10
N GLU A 28 7.14 -2.72 12.91
CA GLU A 28 8.57 -2.83 12.68
C GLU A 28 9.29 -1.54 13.09
N HIS A 29 10.38 -1.67 13.85
CA HIS A 29 11.17 -0.53 14.35
C HIS A 29 12.40 -0.23 13.50
N SER A 30 12.84 -1.19 12.67
CA SER A 30 14.03 -1.04 11.84
C SER A 30 13.74 -0.29 10.55
N PRO A 31 14.51 0.77 10.21
CA PRO A 31 14.29 1.54 8.98
C PRO A 31 14.47 0.71 7.72
N HIS A 32 15.45 -0.21 7.70
CA HIS A 32 15.70 -1.10 6.55
C HIS A 32 14.49 -1.97 6.21
N LYS A 33 13.87 -2.60 7.21
CA LYS A 33 12.69 -3.43 6.99
C LYS A 33 11.44 -2.63 6.63
N ARG A 34 11.33 -1.41 7.14
CA ARG A 34 10.27 -0.46 6.73
C ARG A 34 10.38 -0.12 5.24
N ASP A 35 11.60 0.10 4.75
CA ASP A 35 11.88 0.28 3.32
C ASP A 35 11.50 -0.97 2.51
N GLU A 36 11.78 -2.18 3.00
CA GLU A 36 11.36 -3.42 2.34
C GLU A 36 9.83 -3.53 2.23
N ILE A 37 9.10 -3.23 3.31
CA ILE A 37 7.63 -3.26 3.34
C ILE A 37 7.03 -2.20 2.41
N ALA A 38 7.63 -1.01 2.37
CA ALA A 38 7.23 0.06 1.45
C ALA A 38 7.55 -0.29 -0.01
N ALA A 39 8.68 -0.95 -0.28
CA ALA A 39 9.05 -1.44 -1.60
C ALA A 39 8.08 -2.52 -2.11
N ASP A 40 7.71 -3.48 -1.27
CA ASP A 40 6.72 -4.52 -1.59
C ASP A 40 5.36 -3.89 -1.92
N THR A 41 4.90 -2.99 -1.05
CA THR A 41 3.63 -2.27 -1.25
C THR A 41 3.64 -1.43 -2.53
N ARG A 42 4.75 -0.72 -2.79
CA ARG A 42 4.94 0.06 -4.02
C ARG A 42 4.86 -0.83 -5.25
N HIS A 43 5.49 -2.01 -5.23
CA HIS A 43 5.47 -2.92 -6.36
C HIS A 43 4.04 -3.36 -6.68
N ILE A 44 3.28 -3.77 -5.66
CA ILE A 44 1.87 -4.18 -5.81
C ILE A 44 1.03 -3.02 -6.35
N LEU A 45 1.16 -1.82 -5.78
CA LEU A 45 0.41 -0.64 -6.25
C LEU A 45 0.77 -0.27 -7.70
N LEU A 46 2.04 -0.36 -8.08
CA LEU A 46 2.49 -0.13 -9.46
C LEU A 46 1.97 -1.18 -10.43
N GLN A 47 1.77 -2.44 -10.02
CA GLN A 47 1.18 -3.46 -10.88
C GLN A 47 -0.30 -3.17 -11.20
N HIS A 48 -1.00 -2.42 -10.34
CA HIS A 48 -2.42 -2.12 -10.49
C HIS A 48 -2.71 -0.68 -10.92
N MET A 49 -1.73 0.22 -10.86
CA MET A 49 -1.87 1.58 -11.38
C MET A 49 -1.72 1.62 -12.92
N PRO A 50 -2.46 2.51 -13.60
CA PRO A 50 -2.30 2.73 -15.03
C PRO A 50 -0.87 3.22 -15.35
N LYS A 51 -0.35 2.79 -16.50
CA LYS A 51 1.00 3.12 -17.00
C LYS A 51 1.22 4.64 -17.02
N GLY A 52 1.87 5.16 -15.99
CA GLY A 52 2.10 6.61 -15.80
C GLY A 52 2.11 7.06 -14.35
N ALA A 53 1.61 6.26 -13.41
CA ALA A 53 1.65 6.61 -12.00
C ALA A 53 3.07 6.55 -11.44
N LYS A 54 3.59 7.72 -11.04
CA LYS A 54 4.90 7.85 -10.40
C LYS A 54 4.76 7.67 -8.90
N LEU A 55 4.59 6.43 -8.45
CA LEU A 55 4.62 6.12 -7.02
C LEU A 55 6.08 5.94 -6.58
N ARG A 56 6.62 6.87 -5.80
CA ARG A 56 7.96 6.73 -5.20
C ARG A 56 7.83 5.99 -3.87
N LEU A 57 8.94 5.39 -3.44
CA LEU A 57 9.01 4.68 -2.16
C LEU A 57 8.75 5.65 -0.99
N ALA A 58 9.26 6.89 -1.10
CA ALA A 58 8.95 7.98 -0.18
C ALA A 58 7.44 8.28 -0.08
N ASP A 59 6.73 8.34 -1.22
CA ASP A 59 5.26 8.56 -1.23
C ASP A 59 4.52 7.44 -0.48
N VAL A 60 4.97 6.17 -0.60
CA VAL A 60 4.38 5.03 0.13
C VAL A 60 4.67 5.09 1.63
N LEU A 61 5.89 5.46 2.01
CA LEU A 61 6.26 5.67 3.41
C LEU A 61 5.43 6.78 4.06
N GLU A 62 5.28 7.91 3.35
CA GLU A 62 4.45 9.03 3.80
C GLU A 62 2.99 8.60 3.96
N LEU A 63 2.47 7.80 3.03
CA LEU A 63 1.11 7.26 3.08
C LEU A 63 0.89 6.38 4.32
N PHE A 64 1.86 5.53 4.65
CA PHE A 64 1.82 4.73 5.88
C PHE A 64 1.95 5.58 7.13
N GLN A 65 2.73 6.67 7.12
CA GLN A 65 2.79 7.59 8.26
C GLN A 65 1.50 8.38 8.45
N LEU A 66 0.81 8.74 7.36
CA LEU A 66 -0.45 9.47 7.39
C LEU A 66 -1.62 8.63 7.88
N MET A 67 -1.61 7.31 7.67
CA MET A 67 -2.69 6.38 8.07
C MET A 67 -2.53 5.79 9.49
N ARG A 68 -1.86 6.50 10.41
CA ARG A 68 -1.63 6.04 11.80
C ARG A 68 -2.89 6.03 12.66
#